data_AF-A0A485KCJ7-F1
#
_entry.id   AF-A0A485KCJ7-F1
#
_cell.length_a   1.000
_cell.length_b   1.000
_cell.length_c   1.000
_cell.angle_alpha   90.00
_cell.angle_beta   90.00
_cell.angle_gamma   90.00
#
_symmetry.space_group_name_H-M   'P 1'
#
loop_
_entity.id
_entity.type
_entity.pdbx_description
1 polymer ?
#
loop_
_entity_poly.entity_id
_entity_poly.type
_entity_poly.pdbx_seq_one_letter_code
_entity_poly.pdbx_strand_id
1 'polypeptide(L)'
;MKSSFATILLAAVAASIHATGLETFLPKSLFTQIFPNALPIYQYDHMIAMSKMYPAFANTGNVDVDKREVAAFLGQVALESGYLQYVEEIQKGDYCQPSNDYPCAPGQQYFGRGPIQLSWNYNYKDFGKAAQRDLVTSPGLVASDPDLVWWSAFWFWNVDKWNGNIHDVVGQPGGFAYTTYIINGGLECGTNPPNRESEKARIANYIQYCTLLGVTPGDNLSCQTSQYPPTTPWPKTSAPPSTTKTPPATTPVVIPTTSAPTTPMPTWTPTTAPPKTTAPPPNDKCEGNKGVCYWPLTHQVVSYGEADCKLFPTSFVWCP
;
A
#
# COMPACT_ATOMS: atom_id res chain seq x y z
N MET A 1 61.81 -7.61 -35.63
CA MET A 1 60.35 -7.38 -35.54
C MET A 1 59.86 -7.95 -34.22
N LYS A 2 59.65 -7.12 -33.20
CA LYS A 2 59.08 -7.53 -31.91
C LYS A 2 57.72 -6.84 -31.81
N SER A 3 56.64 -7.61 -31.97
CA SER A 3 55.27 -7.11 -31.80
C SER A 3 54.88 -7.27 -30.34
N SER A 4 54.67 -6.15 -29.65
CA SER A 4 54.21 -6.10 -28.27
C SER A 4 52.69 -5.94 -28.30
N PHE A 5 51.95 -6.97 -27.90
CA PHE A 5 50.50 -6.86 -27.66
C PHE A 5 50.29 -6.35 -26.25
N ALA A 6 49.88 -5.08 -26.11
CA ALA A 6 49.39 -4.53 -24.86
C ALA A 6 47.90 -4.86 -24.72
N THR A 7 47.58 -5.74 -23.77
CA THR A 7 46.20 -6.02 -23.37
C THR A 7 45.68 -4.84 -22.54
N ILE A 8 44.76 -4.06 -23.11
CA ILE A 8 44.03 -3.01 -22.38
C ILE A 8 42.95 -3.71 -21.54
N LEU A 9 43.16 -3.80 -20.22
CA LEU A 9 42.07 -4.08 -19.29
C LEU A 9 41.17 -2.84 -19.22
N LEU A 10 39.96 -2.91 -19.78
CA LEU A 10 38.89 -2.00 -19.40
C LEU A 10 38.39 -2.40 -18.00
N ALA A 11 38.80 -1.66 -16.97
CA ALA A 11 38.09 -1.68 -15.70
C ALA A 11 36.77 -0.90 -15.89
N ALA A 12 35.65 -1.62 -15.93
CA ALA A 12 34.34 -1.01 -15.83
C ALA A 12 34.20 -0.42 -14.42
N VAL A 13 34.37 0.91 -14.30
CA VAL A 13 33.97 1.63 -13.09
C VAL A 13 32.44 1.65 -13.11
N ALA A 14 31.83 0.71 -12.38
CA ALA A 14 30.42 0.84 -12.03
C ALA A 14 30.29 2.10 -11.17
N ALA A 15 29.81 3.19 -11.77
CA ALA A 15 29.35 4.32 -11.00
C ALA A 15 28.22 3.79 -10.11
N SER A 16 28.48 3.65 -8.83
CA SER A 16 27.44 3.49 -7.81
C SER A 16 26.61 4.77 -7.86
N ILE A 17 25.52 4.72 -8.62
CA ILE A 17 24.44 5.67 -8.49
C ILE A 17 24.04 5.58 -7.02
N HIS A 18 24.35 6.62 -6.24
CA HIS A 18 23.92 6.66 -4.86
C HIS A 18 22.40 6.72 -4.92
N ALA A 19 21.75 5.61 -4.55
CA ALA A 19 20.31 5.55 -4.40
C ALA A 19 19.86 6.72 -3.51
N THR A 20 18.86 7.49 -3.97
CA THR A 20 18.31 8.63 -3.23
C THR A 20 16.79 8.48 -3.09
N GLY A 21 16.31 8.22 -1.88
CA GLY A 21 14.88 8.05 -1.58
C GLY A 21 14.51 6.59 -1.32
N LEU A 22 13.31 6.17 -1.71
CA LEU A 22 12.77 4.84 -1.39
C LEU A 22 13.71 3.69 -1.76
N GLU A 23 14.34 3.71 -2.94
CA GLU A 23 15.22 2.64 -3.41
C GLU A 23 16.50 2.48 -2.57
N THR A 24 16.85 3.46 -1.73
CA THR A 24 17.94 3.36 -0.75
C THR A 24 17.63 2.30 0.31
N PHE A 25 16.36 2.20 0.74
CA PHE A 25 15.92 1.29 1.79
C PHE A 25 15.14 0.09 1.26
N LEU A 26 14.57 0.20 0.06
CA LEU A 26 13.80 -0.85 -0.60
C LEU A 26 14.36 -1.13 -2.00
N PRO A 27 15.52 -1.81 -2.11
CA PRO A 27 16.02 -2.26 -3.40
C PRO A 27 15.08 -3.32 -4.01
N LYS A 28 15.10 -3.46 -5.34
CA LYS A 28 14.24 -4.41 -6.08
C LYS A 28 14.32 -5.85 -5.56
N SER A 29 15.51 -6.28 -5.13
CA SER A 29 15.73 -7.58 -4.51
C SER A 29 14.95 -7.74 -3.21
N LEU A 30 14.98 -6.72 -2.35
CA LEU A 30 14.23 -6.72 -1.10
C LEU A 30 12.73 -6.67 -1.35
N PHE A 31 12.26 -5.83 -2.28
CA PHE A 31 10.85 -5.77 -2.67
C PHE A 31 10.33 -7.14 -3.13
N THR A 32 11.08 -7.81 -4.01
CA THR A 32 10.73 -9.15 -4.51
C THR A 32 10.75 -10.19 -3.39
N GLN A 33 11.67 -10.06 -2.42
CA GLN A 33 11.76 -10.95 -1.28
C GLN A 33 10.57 -10.81 -0.33
N ILE A 34 10.11 -9.59 -0.06
CA ILE A 34 9.01 -9.34 0.90
C ILE A 34 7.62 -9.46 0.29
N PHE A 35 7.50 -9.30 -1.04
CA PHE A 35 6.25 -9.51 -1.79
C PHE A 35 6.45 -10.52 -2.93
N PRO A 36 6.81 -11.78 -2.64
CA PRO A 36 7.14 -12.77 -3.67
C PRO A 36 5.96 -13.14 -4.57
N ASN A 37 4.73 -12.93 -4.07
CA ASN A 37 3.48 -13.26 -4.76
C ASN A 37 2.74 -12.02 -5.26
N ALA A 38 3.39 -10.85 -5.31
CA ALA A 38 2.76 -9.63 -5.79
C ALA A 38 2.15 -9.83 -7.19
N LEU A 39 0.92 -9.34 -7.39
CA LEU A 39 0.28 -9.37 -8.71
C LEU A 39 1.13 -8.63 -9.75
N PRO A 40 1.11 -9.04 -11.04
CA PRO A 40 1.92 -8.40 -12.09
C PRO A 40 1.70 -6.91 -12.30
N ILE A 41 0.57 -6.35 -11.84
CA ILE A 41 0.28 -4.92 -11.88
C ILE A 41 1.20 -4.11 -10.95
N TYR A 42 1.72 -4.72 -9.86
CA TYR A 42 2.56 -4.09 -8.87
C TYR A 42 4.04 -4.11 -9.26
N GLN A 43 4.38 -3.37 -10.31
CA GLN A 43 5.73 -3.34 -10.87
C GLN A 43 6.64 -2.41 -10.06
N TYR A 44 7.82 -2.91 -9.65
CA TYR A 44 8.79 -2.15 -8.85
C TYR A 44 9.25 -0.86 -9.53
N ASP A 45 9.50 -0.90 -10.85
CA ASP A 45 10.06 0.26 -11.55
C ASP A 45 9.04 1.42 -11.59
N HIS A 46 7.75 1.10 -11.69
CA HIS A 46 6.65 2.07 -11.57
C HIS A 46 6.49 2.59 -10.12
N MET A 47 6.67 1.73 -9.11
CA MET A 47 6.69 2.16 -7.70
C MET A 47 7.77 3.22 -7.45
N ILE A 48 9.00 2.97 -7.92
CA ILE A 48 10.11 3.92 -7.77
C ILE A 48 9.86 5.19 -8.58
N ALA A 49 9.34 5.08 -9.81
CA ALA A 49 9.00 6.26 -10.61
C ALA A 49 7.98 7.16 -9.90
N MET A 50 6.91 6.58 -9.36
CA MET A 50 5.86 7.33 -8.66
C MET A 50 6.32 7.86 -7.30
N SER A 51 7.23 7.18 -6.61
CA SER A 51 7.81 7.70 -5.36
C SER A 51 8.62 8.99 -5.61
N LYS A 52 9.19 9.19 -6.81
CA LYS A 52 9.94 10.42 -7.15
C LYS A 52 9.05 11.67 -7.24
N MET A 53 7.74 11.52 -7.36
CA MET A 53 6.80 12.65 -7.28
C MET A 53 6.76 13.26 -5.87
N TYR A 54 7.27 12.56 -4.86
CA TYR A 54 7.28 12.95 -3.46
C TYR A 54 8.73 12.88 -2.91
N PRO A 55 9.61 13.81 -3.30
CA PRO A 55 11.06 13.70 -3.06
C PRO A 55 11.49 13.76 -1.59
N ALA A 56 10.57 14.12 -0.67
CA ALA A 56 10.80 14.10 0.77
C ALA A 56 10.51 12.72 1.40
N PHE A 57 9.69 11.88 0.75
CA PHE A 57 9.36 10.55 1.23
C PHE A 57 10.62 9.68 1.34
N ALA A 58 10.87 9.15 2.54
CA ALA A 58 12.06 8.40 2.90
C ALA A 58 13.37 9.15 2.60
N ASN A 59 13.36 10.48 2.72
CA ASN A 59 14.48 11.35 2.40
C ASN A 59 14.46 12.67 3.19
N THR A 60 14.15 12.58 4.49
CA THR A 60 14.05 13.73 5.41
C THR A 60 15.42 14.24 5.88
N GLY A 61 16.49 13.47 5.62
CA GLY A 61 17.84 13.72 6.15
C GLY A 61 18.09 13.07 7.51
N ASN A 62 17.10 12.34 8.06
CA ASN A 62 17.25 11.51 9.24
C ASN A 62 17.00 10.03 8.87
N VAL A 63 18.08 9.25 8.80
CA VAL A 63 18.05 7.85 8.33
C VAL A 63 17.09 6.96 9.13
N ASP A 64 16.93 7.19 10.43
CA ASP A 64 16.03 6.39 11.26
C ASP A 64 14.58 6.75 11.01
N VAL A 65 14.28 8.04 10.79
CA VAL A 65 12.94 8.49 10.37
C VAL A 65 12.60 7.93 8.99
N ASP A 66 13.55 8.00 8.05
CA ASP A 66 13.33 7.53 6.67
C ASP A 66 13.08 6.02 6.63
N LYS A 67 13.85 5.23 7.39
CA LYS A 67 13.61 3.78 7.53
C LYS A 67 12.26 3.48 8.18
N ARG A 68 11.87 4.22 9.22
CA ARG A 68 10.54 4.05 9.85
C ARG A 68 9.41 4.41 8.90
N GLU A 69 9.55 5.46 8.11
CA GLU A 69 8.57 5.82 7.09
C GLU A 69 8.40 4.69 6.06
N VAL A 70 9.51 4.13 5.54
CA VAL A 70 9.45 2.99 4.61
C VAL A 70 8.81 1.77 5.29
N ALA A 71 9.21 1.44 6.52
CA ALA A 71 8.64 0.32 7.26
C ALA A 71 7.13 0.49 7.49
N ALA A 72 6.69 1.70 7.82
CA ALA A 72 5.28 2.02 8.02
C ALA A 72 4.51 1.90 6.70
N PHE A 73 5.02 2.47 5.61
CA PHE A 73 4.40 2.37 4.29
C PHE A 73 4.20 0.91 3.87
N LEU A 74 5.25 0.09 3.99
CA LEU A 74 5.20 -1.34 3.70
C LEU A 74 4.25 -2.09 4.63
N GLY A 75 4.23 -1.73 5.92
CA GLY A 75 3.35 -2.35 6.91
C GLY A 75 1.88 -2.14 6.61
N GLN A 76 1.52 -0.92 6.21
CA GLN A 76 0.17 -0.56 5.81
C GLN A 76 -0.21 -1.24 4.48
N VAL A 77 0.65 -1.13 3.45
CA VAL A 77 0.43 -1.78 2.15
C VAL A 77 0.22 -3.29 2.28
N ALA A 78 1.02 -3.95 3.12
CA ALA A 78 0.90 -5.38 3.35
C ALA A 78 -0.48 -5.78 3.89
N LEU A 79 -1.06 -4.99 4.80
CA LEU A 79 -2.41 -5.28 5.29
C LEU A 79 -3.47 -4.93 4.23
N GLU A 80 -3.43 -3.72 3.67
CA GLU A 80 -4.47 -3.22 2.76
C GLU A 80 -4.63 -4.09 1.52
N SER A 81 -3.52 -4.51 0.91
CA SER A 81 -3.52 -5.24 -0.36
C SER A 81 -3.36 -6.75 -0.22
N GLY A 82 -3.33 -7.27 1.02
CA GLY A 82 -2.97 -8.66 1.29
C GLY A 82 -1.60 -9.03 0.71
N TYR A 83 -0.56 -8.26 1.07
CA TYR A 83 0.81 -8.40 0.55
C TYR A 83 0.89 -8.27 -0.98
N LEU A 84 0.18 -7.30 -1.55
CA LEU A 84 0.11 -7.01 -2.99
C LEU A 84 -0.53 -8.13 -3.83
N GLN A 85 -1.33 -9.00 -3.20
CA GLN A 85 -2.00 -10.11 -3.90
C GLN A 85 -3.43 -9.76 -4.34
N TYR A 86 -3.93 -8.60 -3.91
CA TYR A 86 -5.19 -8.03 -4.33
C TYR A 86 -4.97 -6.60 -4.82
N VAL A 87 -5.53 -6.29 -5.99
CA VAL A 87 -5.54 -4.94 -6.56
C VAL A 87 -6.87 -4.23 -6.37
N GLU A 88 -7.95 -5.00 -6.19
CA GLU A 88 -9.28 -4.50 -5.84
C GLU A 88 -9.72 -5.16 -4.53
N GLU A 89 -10.53 -4.43 -3.78
CA GLU A 89 -11.20 -4.92 -2.60
C GLU A 89 -11.98 -6.20 -2.90
N ILE A 90 -11.88 -7.18 -2.00
CA ILE A 90 -12.51 -8.49 -2.18
C ILE A 90 -14.04 -8.37 -2.01
N GLN A 91 -14.48 -7.68 -0.95
CA GLN A 91 -15.90 -7.44 -0.65
C GLN A 91 -16.31 -6.05 -1.11
N LYS A 92 -16.46 -5.89 -2.43
CA LYS A 92 -16.74 -4.60 -3.07
C LYS A 92 -18.03 -3.96 -2.57
N GLY A 93 -17.95 -2.67 -2.26
CA GLY A 93 -19.08 -1.79 -1.97
C GLY A 93 -19.13 -0.58 -2.91
N ASP A 94 -20.19 0.22 -2.79
CA ASP A 94 -20.34 1.42 -3.63
C ASP A 94 -19.39 2.55 -3.20
N TYR A 95 -19.17 2.71 -1.89
CA TYR A 95 -18.35 3.76 -1.29
C TYR A 95 -18.65 5.16 -1.86
N CYS A 96 -19.93 5.44 -2.04
CA CYS A 96 -20.43 6.71 -2.59
C CYS A 96 -21.03 7.55 -1.47
N GLN A 97 -20.42 8.70 -1.19
CA GLN A 97 -20.99 9.75 -0.36
C GLN A 97 -21.21 10.99 -1.24
N PRO A 98 -22.36 11.09 -1.92
CA PRO A 98 -22.55 12.10 -2.95
C PRO A 98 -22.71 13.50 -2.33
N SER A 99 -22.06 14.48 -2.94
CA SER A 99 -22.27 15.89 -2.70
C SER A 99 -22.05 16.69 -3.99
N ASN A 100 -22.35 18.00 -3.97
CA ASN A 100 -22.06 18.87 -5.11
C ASN A 100 -20.57 18.86 -5.48
N ASP A 101 -19.70 18.82 -4.46
CA ASP A 101 -18.25 18.79 -4.63
C ASP A 101 -17.71 17.38 -4.87
N TYR A 102 -18.46 16.33 -4.58
CA TYR A 102 -18.04 14.94 -4.76
C TYR A 102 -19.19 14.11 -5.34
N PRO A 103 -19.50 14.26 -6.65
CA PRO A 103 -20.53 13.45 -7.28
C PRO A 103 -20.06 11.99 -7.39
N CYS A 104 -21.03 11.09 -7.50
CA CYS A 104 -20.81 9.70 -7.88
C CYS A 104 -21.31 9.50 -9.30
N ALA A 105 -20.47 8.94 -10.18
CA ALA A 105 -20.86 8.66 -11.56
C ALA A 105 -21.81 7.45 -11.60
N PRO A 106 -22.88 7.49 -12.43
CA PRO A 106 -23.79 6.36 -12.57
C PRO A 106 -23.06 5.06 -12.94
N GLY A 107 -23.39 3.98 -12.21
CA GLY A 107 -22.82 2.65 -12.45
C GLY A 107 -21.37 2.47 -11.98
N GLN A 108 -20.76 3.49 -11.36
CA GLN A 108 -19.40 3.39 -10.83
C GLN A 108 -19.40 3.10 -9.33
N GLN A 109 -18.38 2.38 -8.89
CA GLN A 109 -18.14 2.05 -7.49
C GLN A 109 -16.72 2.44 -7.07
N TYR A 110 -16.59 2.94 -5.84
CA TYR A 110 -15.37 3.52 -5.30
C TYR A 110 -14.77 2.66 -4.18
N PHE A 111 -14.93 1.34 -4.28
CA PHE A 111 -14.25 0.37 -3.41
C PHE A 111 -12.73 0.46 -3.52
N GLY A 112 -12.05 -0.20 -2.58
CA GLY A 112 -10.59 -0.15 -2.47
C GLY A 112 -9.87 -0.59 -3.74
N ARG A 113 -8.93 0.22 -4.22
CA ARG A 113 -8.00 -0.14 -5.30
C ARG A 113 -6.56 0.21 -4.99
N GLY A 114 -5.64 -0.61 -5.47
CA GLY A 114 -4.20 -0.42 -5.33
C GLY A 114 -3.64 -0.70 -3.93
N PRO A 115 -2.37 -0.34 -3.67
CA PRO A 115 -1.59 -0.77 -2.50
C PRO A 115 -2.16 -0.26 -1.18
N ILE A 116 -2.81 0.91 -1.18
CA ILE A 116 -3.42 1.53 0.01
C ILE A 116 -4.95 1.35 0.04
N GLN A 117 -5.50 0.57 -0.90
CA GLN A 117 -6.94 0.40 -1.10
C GLN A 117 -7.71 1.74 -1.13
N LEU A 118 -7.31 2.62 -2.05
CA LEU A 118 -7.96 3.92 -2.24
C LEU A 118 -9.48 3.73 -2.39
N SER A 119 -10.24 4.28 -1.46
CA SER A 119 -11.69 4.09 -1.34
C SER A 119 -12.41 5.42 -1.22
N TRP A 120 -13.70 5.44 -1.54
CA TRP A 120 -14.61 6.59 -1.53
C TRP A 120 -14.48 7.58 -2.69
N ASN A 121 -15.63 8.00 -3.23
CA ASN A 121 -15.75 8.95 -4.34
C ASN A 121 -14.94 10.24 -4.16
N TYR A 122 -14.83 10.76 -2.93
CA TYR A 122 -14.05 11.97 -2.68
C TYR A 122 -12.54 11.77 -2.85
N ASN A 123 -12.01 10.62 -2.44
CA ASN A 123 -10.60 10.31 -2.65
C ASN A 123 -10.29 10.06 -4.12
N TYR A 124 -11.16 9.35 -4.85
CA TYR A 124 -11.02 9.19 -6.30
C TYR A 124 -11.07 10.53 -7.03
N LYS A 125 -11.96 11.44 -6.64
CA LYS A 125 -12.02 12.78 -7.23
C LYS A 125 -10.73 13.57 -6.99
N ASP A 126 -10.24 13.61 -5.77
CA ASP A 126 -9.06 14.42 -5.45
C ASP A 126 -7.76 13.82 -5.98
N PHE A 127 -7.62 12.49 -5.95
CA PHE A 127 -6.51 11.83 -6.62
C PHE A 127 -6.59 12.02 -8.15
N GLY A 128 -7.78 11.93 -8.72
CA GLY A 128 -8.00 12.18 -10.15
C GLY A 128 -7.61 13.59 -10.59
N LYS A 129 -7.88 14.61 -9.76
CA LYS A 129 -7.38 15.98 -9.99
C LYS A 129 -5.85 16.03 -10.00
N ALA A 130 -5.19 15.39 -9.02
CA ALA A 130 -3.73 15.34 -8.95
C ALA A 130 -3.11 14.60 -10.15
N ALA A 131 -3.75 13.51 -10.58
CA ALA A 131 -3.33 12.69 -11.72
C ALA A 131 -3.75 13.26 -13.09
N GLN A 132 -4.56 14.33 -13.12
CA GLN A 132 -5.21 14.83 -14.33
C GLN A 132 -5.93 13.72 -15.11
N ARG A 133 -6.74 12.93 -14.38
CA ARG A 133 -7.57 11.84 -14.88
C ARG A 133 -8.95 11.92 -14.25
N ASP A 134 -10.00 11.67 -15.03
CA ASP A 134 -11.35 11.55 -14.48
C ASP A 134 -11.53 10.18 -13.83
N LEU A 135 -11.10 10.07 -12.59
CA LEU A 135 -11.25 8.84 -11.78
C LEU A 135 -12.63 8.75 -11.11
N VAL A 136 -13.49 9.78 -11.24
CA VAL A 136 -14.88 9.71 -10.77
C VAL A 136 -15.69 8.86 -11.74
N THR A 137 -15.52 9.06 -13.05
CA THR A 137 -16.20 8.26 -14.08
C THR A 137 -15.43 7.01 -14.48
N SER A 138 -14.12 6.96 -14.22
CA SER A 138 -13.24 5.83 -14.57
C SER A 138 -12.39 5.32 -13.38
N PRO A 139 -12.99 4.95 -12.22
CA PRO A 139 -12.24 4.54 -11.03
C PRO A 139 -11.42 3.26 -11.24
N GLY A 140 -11.83 2.39 -12.17
CA GLY A 140 -11.09 1.17 -12.52
C GLY A 140 -9.67 1.40 -13.08
N LEU A 141 -9.35 2.62 -13.51
CA LEU A 141 -7.99 2.97 -13.95
C LEU A 141 -6.96 2.78 -12.83
N VAL A 142 -7.33 3.02 -11.56
CA VAL A 142 -6.43 2.82 -10.40
C VAL A 142 -5.97 1.36 -10.27
N ALA A 143 -6.77 0.39 -10.74
CA ALA A 143 -6.44 -1.04 -10.68
C ALA A 143 -5.83 -1.60 -11.97
N SER A 144 -5.74 -0.81 -13.04
CA SER A 144 -5.31 -1.29 -14.37
C SER A 144 -4.14 -0.51 -14.98
N ASP A 145 -3.83 0.68 -14.47
CA ASP A 145 -2.70 1.49 -14.88
C ASP A 145 -1.53 1.33 -13.89
N PRO A 146 -0.35 0.86 -14.34
CA PRO A 146 0.81 0.63 -13.47
C PRO A 146 1.38 1.87 -12.76
N ASP A 147 1.15 3.08 -13.30
CA ASP A 147 1.54 4.31 -12.61
C ASP A 147 0.47 4.71 -11.59
N LEU A 148 -0.81 4.70 -11.97
CA LEU A 148 -1.89 5.11 -11.06
C LEU A 148 -2.03 4.19 -9.84
N VAL A 149 -1.78 2.89 -10.00
CA VAL A 149 -1.86 1.92 -8.91
C VAL A 149 -0.88 2.31 -7.79
N TRP A 150 0.37 2.61 -8.11
CA TRP A 150 1.37 3.03 -7.12
C TRP A 150 1.21 4.49 -6.70
N TRP A 151 0.89 5.37 -7.64
CA TRP A 151 0.72 6.78 -7.35
C TRP A 151 -0.44 7.01 -6.38
N SER A 152 -1.52 6.21 -6.43
CA SER A 152 -2.61 6.32 -5.47
C SER A 152 -2.14 6.19 -4.01
N ALA A 153 -1.20 5.28 -3.74
CA ALA A 153 -0.63 5.05 -2.41
C ALA A 153 0.29 6.19 -1.97
N PHE A 154 1.20 6.63 -2.84
CA PHE A 154 2.09 7.75 -2.52
C PHE A 154 1.33 9.07 -2.39
N TRP A 155 0.30 9.30 -3.22
CA TRP A 155 -0.58 10.46 -3.09
C TRP A 155 -1.31 10.46 -1.75
N PHE A 156 -1.94 9.34 -1.36
CA PHE A 156 -2.65 9.25 -0.10
C PHE A 156 -1.72 9.49 1.09
N TRP A 157 -0.49 8.98 1.01
CA TRP A 157 0.52 9.14 2.04
C TRP A 157 0.95 10.59 2.27
N ASN A 158 1.00 11.40 1.22
CA ASN A 158 1.60 12.73 1.25
C ASN A 158 0.57 13.88 1.20
N VAL A 159 -0.71 13.60 1.02
CA VAL A 159 -1.75 14.63 0.89
C VAL A 159 -2.33 15.02 2.25
N ASP A 160 -2.56 16.31 2.44
CA ASP A 160 -3.31 16.82 3.58
C ASP A 160 -4.77 16.33 3.52
N LYS A 161 -5.21 15.65 4.59
CA LYS A 161 -6.60 15.28 4.82
C LYS A 161 -7.13 15.94 6.08
N TRP A 162 -8.45 15.84 6.28
CA TRP A 162 -9.12 16.39 7.45
C TRP A 162 -8.56 15.84 8.79
N ASN A 163 -8.02 14.61 8.77
CA ASN A 163 -7.47 13.91 9.93
C ASN A 163 -5.93 13.89 9.96
N GLY A 164 -5.23 14.54 9.01
CA GLY A 164 -3.78 14.66 9.02
C GLY A 164 -3.11 14.41 7.67
N ASN A 165 -1.78 14.34 7.70
CA ASN A 165 -0.90 14.00 6.58
C ASN A 165 0.05 12.91 7.09
N ILE A 166 0.13 11.77 6.39
CA ILE A 166 0.88 10.61 6.92
C ILE A 166 2.38 10.88 6.93
N HIS A 167 2.91 11.45 5.85
CA HIS A 167 4.33 11.82 5.74
C HIS A 167 4.78 12.71 6.91
N ASP A 168 3.96 13.70 7.27
CA ASP A 168 4.29 14.64 8.36
C ASP A 168 4.33 13.99 9.75
N VAL A 169 3.55 12.92 9.97
CA VAL A 169 3.39 12.31 11.30
C VAL A 169 4.20 11.03 11.49
N VAL A 170 4.46 10.26 10.43
CA VAL A 170 4.95 8.88 10.54
C VAL A 170 6.32 8.78 11.23
N GLY A 171 7.16 9.81 11.06
CA GLY A 171 8.48 9.90 11.68
C GLY A 171 8.49 10.31 13.17
N GLN A 172 7.36 10.77 13.69
CA GLN A 172 7.23 11.34 15.04
C GLN A 172 6.94 10.25 16.10
N PRO A 173 7.16 10.52 17.41
CA PRO A 173 6.71 9.62 18.47
C PRO A 173 5.20 9.33 18.37
N GLY A 174 4.81 8.05 18.34
CA GLY A 174 3.42 7.63 18.10
C GLY A 174 2.92 7.80 16.65
N GLY A 175 3.82 8.15 15.72
CA GLY A 175 3.50 8.39 14.32
C GLY A 175 2.87 7.19 13.61
N PHE A 176 3.24 5.96 13.99
CA PHE A 176 2.64 4.76 13.42
C PHE A 176 1.17 4.60 13.80
N ALA A 177 0.81 4.80 15.08
CA ALA A 177 -0.58 4.78 15.53
C ALA A 177 -1.41 5.85 14.82
N TYR A 178 -0.83 7.05 14.66
CA TYR A 178 -1.49 8.15 13.95
C TYR A 178 -1.66 7.85 12.46
N THR A 179 -0.70 7.16 11.84
CA THR A 179 -0.81 6.66 10.46
C THR A 179 -2.01 5.71 10.31
N THR A 180 -2.15 4.75 11.22
CA THR A 180 -3.31 3.85 11.24
C THR A 180 -4.63 4.61 11.45
N TYR A 181 -4.64 5.62 12.32
CA TYR A 181 -5.80 6.50 12.50
C TYR A 181 -6.17 7.27 11.22
N ILE A 182 -5.18 7.79 10.49
CA ILE A 182 -5.42 8.51 9.23
C ILE A 182 -6.03 7.57 8.18
N ILE A 183 -5.51 6.34 8.10
CA ILE A 183 -5.94 5.34 7.10
C ILE A 183 -7.33 4.78 7.42
N ASN A 184 -7.56 4.31 8.66
CA ASN A 184 -8.79 3.59 9.00
C ASN A 184 -9.26 3.78 10.45
N GLY A 185 -9.03 4.96 11.02
CA GLY A 185 -9.28 5.21 12.44
C GLY A 185 -10.72 4.98 12.92
N GLY A 186 -11.70 5.16 12.04
CA GLY A 186 -13.11 4.91 12.38
C GLY A 186 -13.44 3.43 12.64
N LEU A 187 -12.62 2.51 12.12
CA LEU A 187 -12.81 1.07 12.30
C LEU A 187 -11.79 0.42 13.22
N GLU A 188 -10.62 1.05 13.42
CA GLU A 188 -9.46 0.39 14.05
C GLU A 188 -8.94 1.09 15.33
N CYS A 189 -9.36 2.32 15.61
CA CYS A 189 -8.85 3.11 16.73
C CYS A 189 -9.91 3.41 17.79
N GLY A 190 -9.46 3.81 18.98
CA GLY A 190 -10.30 4.06 20.15
C GLY A 190 -10.32 2.88 21.12
N THR A 191 -11.11 2.97 22.19
CA THR A 191 -11.09 1.98 23.28
C THR A 191 -11.71 0.63 22.93
N ASN A 192 -12.61 0.57 21.95
CA ASN A 192 -13.31 -0.65 21.56
C ASN A 192 -13.72 -0.66 20.07
N PRO A 193 -12.76 -0.61 19.14
CA PRO A 193 -13.05 -0.54 17.70
C PRO A 193 -13.63 -1.86 17.16
N PRO A 194 -14.45 -1.79 16.10
CA PRO A 194 -15.04 -2.97 15.47
C PRO A 194 -13.99 -3.88 14.81
N ASN A 195 -12.90 -3.32 14.27
CA ASN A 195 -11.87 -4.06 13.54
C ASN A 195 -10.53 -4.08 14.29
N ARG A 196 -10.58 -4.46 15.58
CA ARG A 196 -9.42 -4.39 16.49
C ARG A 196 -8.22 -5.23 16.06
N GLU A 197 -8.46 -6.33 15.36
CA GLU A 197 -7.38 -7.26 14.98
C GLU A 197 -6.58 -6.73 13.77
N SER A 198 -7.15 -5.79 12.98
CA SER A 198 -6.45 -5.18 11.85
C SER A 198 -5.27 -4.34 12.33
N GLU A 199 -5.47 -3.51 13.35
CA GLU A 199 -4.39 -2.70 13.91
C GLU A 199 -3.23 -3.58 14.42
N LYS A 200 -3.54 -4.70 15.08
CA LYS A 200 -2.50 -5.64 15.54
C LYS A 200 -1.68 -6.19 14.38
N ALA A 201 -2.33 -6.51 13.26
CA ALA A 201 -1.64 -6.94 12.04
C ALA A 201 -0.79 -5.80 11.44
N ARG A 202 -1.28 -4.55 11.41
CA ARG A 202 -0.50 -3.37 11.00
C ARG A 202 0.76 -3.22 11.85
N ILE A 203 0.62 -3.29 13.18
CA ILE A 203 1.74 -3.18 14.13
C ILE A 203 2.75 -4.32 13.91
N ALA A 204 2.27 -5.55 13.74
CA ALA A 204 3.14 -6.70 13.49
C ALA A 204 3.95 -6.53 12.20
N ASN A 205 3.30 -6.11 11.10
CA ASN A 205 3.97 -5.85 9.83
C ASN A 205 5.00 -4.71 9.97
N TYR A 206 4.64 -3.63 10.66
CA TYR A 206 5.54 -2.51 10.90
C TYR A 206 6.80 -2.92 11.68
N ILE A 207 6.64 -3.71 12.75
CA ILE A 207 7.76 -4.23 13.54
C ILE A 207 8.66 -5.14 12.67
N GLN A 208 8.05 -6.00 11.84
CA GLN A 208 8.78 -6.87 10.92
C GLN A 208 9.63 -6.04 9.93
N TYR A 209 9.05 -5.01 9.31
CA TYR A 209 9.79 -4.17 8.36
C TYR A 209 10.82 -3.26 9.05
N CYS A 210 10.55 -2.77 10.25
CA CYS A 210 11.55 -2.06 11.06
C CYS A 210 12.77 -2.96 11.35
N THR A 211 12.51 -4.21 11.72
CA THR A 211 13.56 -5.22 11.96
C THR A 211 14.38 -5.47 10.69
N LEU A 212 13.71 -5.63 9.55
CA LEU A 212 14.35 -5.85 8.25
C LEU A 212 15.23 -4.67 7.82
N LEU A 213 14.81 -3.43 8.12
CA LEU A 213 15.56 -2.22 7.81
C LEU A 213 16.59 -1.84 8.89
N GLY A 214 16.66 -2.60 9.98
CA GLY A 214 17.56 -2.34 11.10
C GLY A 214 17.29 -1.01 11.79
N VAL A 215 16.02 -0.73 12.11
CA VAL A 215 15.59 0.44 12.88
C VAL A 215 14.65 0.01 14.01
N THR A 216 14.65 0.73 15.13
CA THR A 216 13.67 0.49 16.19
C THR A 216 12.30 1.07 15.80
N PRO A 217 11.19 0.36 16.06
CA PRO A 217 9.84 0.85 15.72
C PRO A 217 9.43 2.15 16.42
N GLY A 218 10.04 2.44 17.58
CA GLY A 218 9.60 3.49 18.49
C GLY A 218 8.47 3.01 19.41
N ASP A 219 7.95 3.96 20.20
CA ASP A 219 6.89 3.71 21.18
C ASP A 219 5.51 4.15 20.67
N ASN A 220 4.46 3.85 21.44
CA ASN A 220 3.07 4.27 21.18
C ASN A 220 2.54 3.82 19.80
N LEU A 221 2.75 2.55 19.47
CA LEU A 221 2.37 1.97 18.16
C LEU A 221 0.86 1.75 17.99
N SER A 222 0.10 1.74 19.09
CA SER A 222 -1.34 1.48 19.06
C SER A 222 -2.16 2.77 19.21
N CYS A 223 -3.14 2.93 18.32
CA CYS A 223 -4.26 3.84 18.40
C CYS A 223 -5.49 3.26 19.13
N GLN A 224 -5.43 2.02 19.64
CA GLN A 224 -6.50 1.43 20.47
C GLN A 224 -6.46 1.90 21.92
N THR A 225 -6.53 3.21 22.10
CA THR A 225 -6.46 3.87 23.40
C THR A 225 -7.56 4.92 23.51
N SER A 226 -7.77 5.45 24.71
CA SER A 226 -8.68 6.58 24.93
C SER A 226 -8.18 7.90 24.32
N GLN A 227 -6.97 7.93 23.76
CA GLN A 227 -6.42 9.11 23.08
C GLN A 227 -6.91 9.25 21.64
N TYR A 228 -7.61 8.24 21.09
CA TYR A 228 -8.12 8.25 19.73
C TYR A 228 -9.67 8.26 19.70
N PRO A 229 -10.28 9.09 18.83
CA PRO A 229 -9.64 10.08 17.97
C PRO A 229 -8.99 11.22 18.78
N PRO A 230 -7.84 11.75 18.32
CA PRO A 230 -7.14 12.82 19.02
C PRO A 230 -8.00 14.09 19.07
N THR A 231 -8.11 14.69 20.26
CA THR A 231 -8.93 15.89 20.49
C THR A 231 -8.32 17.15 19.88
N THR A 232 -7.00 17.18 19.74
CA THR A 232 -6.28 18.18 18.97
C THR A 232 -5.79 17.56 17.67
N PRO A 233 -6.14 18.13 16.50
CA PRO A 233 -5.48 17.80 15.25
C PRO A 233 -3.96 17.95 15.41
N TRP A 234 -3.19 17.05 14.78
CA TRP A 234 -1.74 17.13 14.85
C TRP A 234 -1.26 18.52 14.40
N PRO A 235 -0.36 19.19 15.15
CA PRO A 235 0.21 20.45 14.69
C PRO A 235 0.95 20.17 13.39
N LYS A 236 0.51 20.75 12.28
CA LYS A 236 1.30 20.76 11.04
C LYS A 236 2.68 21.29 11.42
N THR A 237 3.69 20.43 11.46
CA THR A 237 5.06 20.89 11.54
C THR A 237 5.24 21.81 10.34
N SER A 238 5.71 23.03 10.59
CA SER A 238 6.03 23.95 9.50
C SER A 238 7.13 23.28 8.69
N ALA A 239 6.76 22.59 7.62
CA ALA A 239 7.71 22.12 6.64
C ALA A 239 8.50 23.36 6.14
N PRO A 240 9.81 23.23 5.87
CA PRO A 240 10.53 24.24 5.11
C PRO A 240 9.73 24.53 3.82
N PRO A 241 9.74 25.77 3.32
CA PRO A 241 8.86 26.18 2.23
C PRO A 241 8.95 25.18 1.08
N SER A 242 7.82 24.53 0.79
CA SER A 242 7.63 23.78 -0.43
C SER A 242 7.92 24.73 -1.58
N THR A 243 9.11 24.63 -2.15
CA THR A 243 9.33 25.19 -3.47
C THR A 243 8.56 24.27 -4.41
N THR A 244 7.31 24.64 -4.66
CA THR A 244 6.55 24.20 -5.84
C THR A 244 7.29 24.71 -7.06
N LYS A 245 8.45 24.12 -7.37
CA LYS A 245 8.95 24.13 -8.72
C LYS A 245 8.07 23.13 -9.43
N THR A 246 7.21 23.66 -10.28
CA THR A 246 6.62 22.94 -11.41
C THR A 246 7.67 21.95 -11.92
N PRO A 247 7.34 20.65 -12.04
CA PRO A 247 8.24 19.69 -12.67
C PRO A 247 8.72 20.31 -13.99
N PRO A 248 10.03 20.26 -14.32
CA PRO A 248 10.47 20.69 -15.63
C PRO A 248 9.62 19.96 -16.66
N ALA A 249 9.00 20.71 -17.57
CA ALA A 249 8.18 20.17 -18.64
C ALA A 249 8.98 19.07 -19.36
N THR A 250 8.73 17.83 -19.00
CA THR A 250 9.18 16.70 -19.78
C THR A 250 8.33 16.73 -21.03
N THR A 251 9.01 16.89 -22.15
CA THR A 251 8.44 16.69 -23.49
C THR A 251 7.53 15.47 -23.46
N PRO A 252 6.27 15.57 -23.92
CA PRO A 252 5.38 14.43 -23.95
C PRO A 252 6.04 13.34 -24.80
N VAL A 253 6.34 12.21 -24.16
CA VAL A 253 6.67 11.00 -24.88
C VAL A 253 5.39 10.59 -25.60
N VAL A 254 5.36 10.81 -26.92
CA VAL A 254 4.32 10.28 -27.78
C VAL A 254 4.49 8.77 -27.80
N ILE A 255 3.72 8.06 -26.97
CA ILE A 255 3.63 6.61 -27.00
C ILE A 255 2.68 6.24 -28.16
N PRO A 256 3.10 5.42 -29.14
CA PRO A 256 2.22 4.99 -30.23
C PRO A 256 1.04 4.21 -29.66
N THR A 257 -0.17 4.62 -30.05
CA THR A 257 -1.41 3.92 -29.73
C THR A 257 -1.47 2.62 -30.55
N THR A 258 -0.96 1.53 -30.00
CA THR A 258 -1.26 0.19 -30.52
C THR A 258 -2.51 -0.34 -29.81
N SER A 259 -3.61 -0.40 -30.55
CA SER A 259 -4.84 -1.07 -30.15
C SER A 259 -4.56 -2.51 -29.70
N ALA A 260 -4.87 -2.82 -28.44
CA ALA A 260 -4.75 -4.15 -27.88
C ALA A 260 -5.77 -5.12 -28.51
N PRO A 261 -5.41 -6.39 -28.78
CA PRO A 261 -6.34 -7.39 -29.28
C PRO A 261 -7.35 -7.79 -28.19
N THR A 262 -8.64 -7.76 -28.54
CA THR A 262 -9.74 -8.31 -27.74
C THR A 262 -9.61 -9.83 -27.69
N THR A 263 -9.24 -10.37 -26.52
CA THR A 263 -9.34 -11.81 -26.24
C THR A 263 -10.48 -12.02 -25.23
N PRO A 264 -11.40 -12.97 -25.43
CA PRO A 264 -12.52 -13.18 -24.51
C PRO A 264 -12.02 -13.70 -23.15
N MET A 265 -12.55 -13.14 -22.06
CA MET A 265 -12.36 -13.67 -20.70
C MET A 265 -12.86 -15.12 -20.59
N PRO A 266 -12.15 -16.01 -19.88
CA PRO A 266 -12.68 -17.32 -19.52
C PRO A 266 -13.83 -17.16 -18.52
N THR A 267 -14.97 -17.77 -18.83
CA THR A 267 -16.13 -17.88 -17.95
C THR A 267 -15.82 -18.81 -16.77
N TRP A 268 -15.74 -18.25 -15.57
CA TRP A 268 -15.70 -19.02 -14.33
C TRP A 268 -17.12 -19.40 -13.92
N THR A 269 -17.43 -20.69 -13.93
CA THR A 269 -18.66 -21.24 -13.34
C THR A 269 -18.54 -21.24 -11.81
N PRO A 270 -19.57 -20.79 -11.07
CA PRO A 270 -19.56 -20.83 -9.62
C PRO A 270 -19.63 -22.27 -9.12
N THR A 271 -18.64 -22.70 -8.35
CA THR A 271 -18.75 -23.94 -7.56
C THR A 271 -19.66 -23.66 -6.37
N THR A 272 -20.76 -24.41 -6.27
CA THR A 272 -21.72 -24.35 -5.17
C THR A 272 -21.04 -24.58 -3.82
N ALA A 273 -21.23 -23.65 -2.89
CA ALA A 273 -20.79 -23.76 -1.50
C ALA A 273 -21.51 -24.93 -0.78
N PRO A 274 -20.81 -25.72 0.06
CA PRO A 274 -21.46 -26.73 0.89
C PRO A 274 -22.31 -26.10 2.02
N PRO A 275 -23.30 -26.83 2.58
CA PRO A 275 -24.16 -26.30 3.63
C PRO A 275 -23.41 -26.03 4.94
N LYS A 276 -23.67 -24.88 5.57
CA LYS A 276 -23.16 -24.53 6.90
C LYS A 276 -23.72 -25.48 7.96
N THR A 277 -22.86 -26.29 8.58
CA THR A 277 -23.15 -26.98 9.84
C THR A 277 -22.64 -26.17 11.03
N THR A 278 -23.54 -25.95 12.00
CA THR A 278 -23.38 -25.56 13.42
C THR A 278 -22.21 -24.65 13.83
N ALA A 279 -22.56 -23.56 14.54
CA ALA A 279 -21.65 -22.56 15.07
C ALA A 279 -20.42 -23.16 15.79
N PRO A 280 -19.21 -22.76 15.40
CA PRO A 280 -17.98 -23.29 15.95
C PRO A 280 -17.70 -22.74 17.36
N PRO A 281 -16.92 -23.46 18.19
CA PRO A 281 -16.62 -23.03 19.55
C PRO A 281 -15.81 -21.72 19.59
N PRO A 282 -15.82 -20.98 20.72
CA PRO A 282 -15.33 -19.59 20.80
C PRO A 282 -13.84 -19.36 20.50
N ASN A 283 -13.06 -20.41 20.26
CA ASN A 283 -11.62 -20.36 19.99
C ASN A 283 -11.23 -20.99 18.63
N ASP A 284 -12.20 -21.33 17.79
CA ASP A 284 -11.91 -21.86 16.47
C ASP A 284 -11.50 -20.73 15.51
N LYS A 285 -10.20 -20.49 15.40
CA LYS A 285 -9.64 -19.52 14.45
C LYS A 285 -9.94 -19.86 12.99
N CYS A 286 -10.48 -21.03 12.69
CA CYS A 286 -10.81 -21.49 11.35
C CYS A 286 -12.29 -21.39 11.01
N GLU A 287 -13.15 -21.09 11.98
CA GLU A 287 -14.61 -20.99 11.80
C GLU A 287 -15.21 -22.19 11.04
N GLY A 288 -14.73 -23.39 11.33
CA GLY A 288 -15.17 -24.63 10.68
C GLY A 288 -14.59 -24.89 9.28
N ASN A 289 -13.75 -23.99 8.75
CA ASN A 289 -13.01 -24.24 7.50
C ASN A 289 -11.93 -25.31 7.71
N LYS A 290 -11.69 -26.15 6.68
CA LYS A 290 -10.70 -27.24 6.70
C LYS A 290 -9.99 -27.36 5.37
N GLY A 291 -8.73 -27.77 5.39
CA GLY A 291 -7.86 -27.89 4.22
C GLY A 291 -7.62 -26.58 3.49
N VAL A 292 -7.70 -25.44 4.17
CA VAL A 292 -7.61 -24.11 3.53
C VAL A 292 -6.78 -23.13 4.34
N CYS A 293 -6.21 -22.15 3.65
CA CYS A 293 -5.63 -20.99 4.31
C CYS A 293 -6.74 -20.00 4.63
N TYR A 294 -6.93 -19.70 5.90
CA TYR A 294 -7.98 -18.82 6.37
C TYR A 294 -7.37 -17.52 6.88
N TRP A 295 -8.02 -16.41 6.56
CA TRP A 295 -7.71 -15.09 7.08
C TRP A 295 -8.72 -14.77 8.18
N PRO A 296 -8.38 -14.97 9.47
CA PRO A 296 -9.33 -14.81 10.57
C PRO A 296 -9.82 -13.38 10.75
N LEU A 297 -9.09 -12.43 10.17
CA LEU A 297 -9.39 -11.01 10.27
C LEU A 297 -10.53 -10.57 9.35
N THR A 298 -10.57 -11.11 8.13
CA THR A 298 -11.58 -10.75 7.11
C THR A 298 -12.64 -11.83 6.95
N HIS A 299 -12.54 -12.93 7.71
CA HIS A 299 -13.38 -14.11 7.62
C HIS A 299 -13.34 -14.79 6.25
N GLN A 300 -12.16 -14.81 5.61
CA GLN A 300 -12.00 -15.27 4.23
C GLN A 300 -11.13 -16.50 4.10
N VAL A 301 -11.50 -17.36 3.15
CA VAL A 301 -10.61 -18.40 2.64
C VAL A 301 -9.77 -17.81 1.52
N VAL A 302 -8.45 -17.83 1.68
CA VAL A 302 -7.49 -17.38 0.66
C VAL A 302 -6.91 -18.60 -0.07
N SER A 303 -6.67 -18.46 -1.37
CA SER A 303 -6.27 -19.57 -2.26
C SER A 303 -4.79 -19.94 -2.13
N TYR A 304 -4.31 -20.12 -0.91
CA TYR A 304 -2.96 -20.58 -0.61
C TYR A 304 -2.95 -22.04 -0.20
N GLY A 305 -1.91 -22.76 -0.61
CA GLY A 305 -1.57 -24.05 -0.03
C GLY A 305 -1.00 -23.89 1.39
N GLU A 306 -0.87 -25.01 2.11
CA GLU A 306 -0.38 -25.02 3.49
C GLU A 306 0.98 -24.32 3.67
N ALA A 307 1.90 -24.56 2.74
CA ALA A 307 3.24 -23.99 2.81
C ALA A 307 3.21 -22.46 2.69
N ASP A 308 2.47 -21.92 1.73
CA ASP A 308 2.36 -20.48 1.50
C ASP A 308 1.58 -19.79 2.63
N CYS A 309 0.56 -20.45 3.16
CA CYS A 309 -0.19 -19.96 4.31
C CYS A 309 0.72 -19.74 5.53
N LYS A 310 1.65 -20.67 5.75
CA LYS A 310 2.61 -20.63 6.86
C LYS A 310 3.72 -19.60 6.69
N LEU A 311 3.89 -19.01 5.51
CA LEU A 311 4.83 -17.90 5.30
C LEU A 311 4.35 -16.60 5.95
N PHE A 312 3.05 -16.46 6.22
CA PHE A 312 2.46 -15.27 6.84
C PHE A 312 1.66 -15.61 8.10
N PRO A 313 2.30 -16.23 9.12
CA PRO A 313 1.61 -16.79 10.29
C PRO A 313 0.98 -15.74 11.22
N THR A 314 1.29 -14.46 11.00
CA THR A 314 0.70 -13.31 11.68
C THR A 314 -0.59 -12.83 11.02
N SER A 315 -0.81 -13.16 9.74
CA SER A 315 -1.97 -12.70 8.96
C SER A 315 -2.93 -13.85 8.64
N PHE A 316 -2.41 -15.04 8.35
CA PHE A 316 -3.21 -16.20 7.97
C PHE A 316 -3.02 -17.37 8.92
N VAL A 317 -4.05 -18.21 9.01
CA VAL A 317 -4.07 -19.45 9.77
C VAL A 317 -4.34 -20.58 8.79
N TRP A 318 -3.43 -21.54 8.71
CA TRP A 318 -3.74 -22.78 8.01
C TRP A 318 -4.74 -23.58 8.83
N CYS A 319 -5.87 -23.89 8.21
CA CYS A 319 -6.93 -24.68 8.80
C CYS A 319 -6.82 -26.11 8.29
N PRO A 320 -6.27 -27.04 9.10
CA PRO A 320 -6.05 -28.41 8.68
C PRO A 320 -7.36 -29.15 8.37
#